data_AF-A0A0Q5XF12-F1
#
_entry.id   AF-A0A0Q5XF12-F1
#
_cell.length_a   1.000
_cell.length_b   1.000
_cell.length_c   1.000
_cell.angle_alpha   90.00
_cell.angle_beta   90.00
_cell.angle_gamma   90.00
#
_symmetry.space_group_name_H-M   'P 1'
#
loop_
_entity.id
_entity.type
_entity.pdbx_description
1 polymer ?
#
loop_
_entity_poly.entity_id
_entity_poly.type
_entity_poly.pdbx_seq_one_letter_code
_entity_poly.pdbx_strand_id
1 'polypeptide(L)'
;MKLSFNTGRLYTTLGQVITVLTLPKEEMTMFMDHSRGIGGIIKGMPDPDGGPEHVARWVMGFYDHGKYAADQDAMNLGRLDTIHNVRI
;
A
#
# COMPACT_ATOMS: atom_id res chain seq x y z
N MET A 1 -6.57 2.09 -8.06
CA MET A 1 -7.42 1.40 -7.06
C MET A 1 -6.79 1.58 -5.69
N LYS A 2 -7.56 1.92 -4.65
CA LYS A 2 -7.07 2.05 -3.27
C LYS A 2 -7.72 0.98 -2.38
N LEU A 3 -6.91 0.31 -1.56
CA LEU A 3 -7.35 -0.77 -0.66
C LEU A 3 -6.59 -0.69 0.67
N SER A 4 -7.25 -0.99 1.78
CA SER A 4 -6.60 -1.19 3.08
C SER A 4 -6.93 -2.58 3.62
N PHE A 5 -5.95 -3.26 4.20
CA PHE A 5 -6.15 -4.57 4.82
C PHE A 5 -5.29 -4.75 6.08
N ASN A 6 -5.77 -5.60 6.97
CA ASN A 6 -4.99 -6.07 8.12
C ASN A 6 -4.24 -7.34 7.71
N THR A 7 -2.94 -7.42 8.00
CA THR A 7 -2.12 -8.58 7.62
C THR A 7 -2.23 -9.74 8.63
N GLY A 8 -2.87 -9.50 9.78
CA GLY A 8 -2.93 -10.43 10.91
C GLY A 8 -1.65 -10.45 11.75
N ARG A 9 -0.58 -9.75 11.35
CA ARG A 9 0.67 -9.66 12.13
C ARG A 9 0.50 -8.68 13.29
N LEU A 10 1.10 -9.01 14.43
CA LEU A 10 0.95 -8.23 15.66
C LEU A 10 2.14 -7.29 15.86
N TYR A 11 2.08 -6.10 15.24
CA TYR A 11 3.01 -4.99 15.52
C TYR A 11 2.38 -3.89 16.39
N THR A 12 1.05 -3.77 16.38
CA THR A 12 0.27 -2.88 17.26
C THR A 12 -0.89 -3.65 17.88
N THR A 13 -1.61 -3.04 18.82
CA THR A 13 -2.85 -3.61 19.40
C THR A 13 -3.95 -3.85 18.36
N LEU A 14 -3.89 -3.14 17.23
CA LEU A 14 -4.83 -3.28 16.11
C LEU A 14 -4.28 -4.22 15.01
N GLY A 15 -3.13 -4.85 15.22
CA GLY A 15 -2.40 -5.60 14.20
C GLY A 15 -1.65 -4.70 13.23
N GLN A 16 -1.21 -5.27 12.12
CA GLN A 16 -0.52 -4.55 11.05
C GLN A 16 -1.53 -4.13 9.98
N VAL A 17 -1.65 -2.84 9.74
CA VAL A 17 -2.55 -2.30 8.72
C VAL A 17 -1.73 -1.73 7.56
N ILE A 18 -2.02 -2.19 6.35
CA ILE A 18 -1.37 -1.71 5.13
C ILE A 18 -2.42 -1.09 4.21
N THR A 19 -2.12 0.11 3.72
CA THR A 19 -2.86 0.76 2.63
C THR A 19 -2.08 0.65 1.34
N VAL A 20 -2.77 0.33 0.25
CA VAL A 20 -2.21 0.14 -1.08
C VAL A 20 -2.92 1.07 -2.06
N LEU A 21 -2.15 1.70 -2.95
CA LEU A 21 -2.65 2.42 -4.11
C LEU A 21 -1.98 1.88 -5.37
N THR A 22 -2.76 1.24 -6.22
CA THR A 22 -2.32 0.84 -7.56
C THR A 22 -2.63 1.97 -8.54
N LEU A 23 -1.61 2.37 -9.32
CA LEU A 23 -1.64 3.40 -10.35
C LEU A 23 -1.48 2.76 -11.73
N PRO A 24 -2.59 2.41 -12.42
CA PRO A 24 -2.54 1.64 -13.67
C PRO A 24 -1.75 2.28 -14.80
N LYS A 25 -1.84 3.60 -14.93
CA LYS A 25 -1.19 4.34 -16.01
C LYS A 25 0.33 4.39 -15.87
N GLU A 26 0.83 4.23 -14.65
CA GLU A 26 2.24 4.35 -14.31
C GLU A 26 2.87 2.99 -14.01
N GLU A 27 2.09 1.91 -14.21
CA GLU A 27 2.48 0.51 -13.93
C GLU A 27 3.17 0.34 -12.57
N MET A 28 2.60 0.96 -11.53
CA MET A 28 3.17 0.90 -10.20
C MET A 28 2.12 0.71 -9.12
N THR A 29 2.60 0.15 -8.01
CA THR A 29 1.82 0.00 -6.78
C THR A 29 2.58 0.60 -5.62
N MET A 30 1.96 1.55 -4.95
CA MET A 30 2.47 2.14 -3.73
C MET A 30 1.80 1.49 -2.52
N PHE A 31 2.51 1.37 -1.41
CA PHE A 31 1.94 0.91 -0.14
C PHE A 31 2.46 1.71 1.06
N MET A 32 1.66 1.72 2.12
CA MET A 32 2.02 2.27 3.44
C MET A 32 1.64 1.27 4.53
N ASP A 33 2.64 0.83 5.28
CA ASP A 33 2.48 0.13 6.55
C ASP A 33 2.34 1.15 7.68
N HIS A 34 1.10 1.37 8.12
CA HIS A 34 0.76 2.31 9.19
C HIS A 34 1.31 1.91 10.54
N SER A 35 1.57 0.62 10.73
CA SER A 35 2.00 0.06 12.01
C SER A 35 3.50 0.23 12.23
N ARG A 36 4.27 0.39 11.15
CA ARG A 36 5.73 0.56 11.20
C ARG A 36 6.22 1.87 10.59
N GLY A 37 5.33 2.66 9.99
CA GLY A 37 5.69 3.89 9.29
C GLY A 37 6.52 3.66 8.03
N ILE A 38 6.29 2.54 7.32
CA ILE A 38 7.07 2.15 6.15
C ILE A 38 6.24 2.38 4.89
N GLY A 39 6.70 3.30 4.04
CA GLY A 39 6.14 3.55 2.71
C GLY A 39 7.06 2.99 1.62
N GLY A 40 6.48 2.36 0.61
CA GLY A 40 7.25 1.82 -0.51
C GLY A 40 6.51 1.79 -1.83
N ILE A 41 7.30 1.73 -2.91
CA ILE A 41 6.86 1.59 -4.29
C ILE A 41 7.33 0.25 -4.83
N ILE A 42 6.41 -0.48 -5.43
CA ILE A 42 6.64 -1.70 -6.19
C ILE A 42 6.44 -1.37 -7.66
N LYS A 43 7.44 -1.69 -8.49
CA LYS A 43 7.33 -1.60 -9.95
C LYS A 43 6.48 -2.77 -10.46
N GLY A 44 5.47 -2.46 -11.26
CA GLY A 44 4.45 -3.42 -11.71
C GLY A 44 3.17 -3.31 -10.92
N MET A 45 2.23 -4.19 -11.25
CA MET A 45 0.89 -4.20 -10.68
C MET A 45 0.43 -5.61 -10.37
N PRO A 46 -0.43 -5.78 -9.35
CA PRO A 46 -1.18 -7.02 -9.17
C PRO A 46 -2.11 -7.23 -10.37
N ASP A 47 -2.54 -8.48 -10.58
CA ASP A 47 -3.54 -8.82 -11.60
C ASP A 47 -4.78 -7.92 -11.45
N PRO A 48 -5.19 -7.17 -12.48
CA PRO A 48 -6.34 -6.27 -12.40
C PRO A 48 -7.66 -7.01 -12.21
N ASP A 49 -7.74 -8.28 -12.64
CA ASP A 49 -8.91 -9.15 -12.43
C ASP A 49 -8.85 -9.87 -11.07
N GLY A 50 -7.71 -9.73 -10.36
CA GLY A 50 -7.52 -10.23 -9.01
C GLY A 50 -8.32 -9.43 -7.97
N GLY A 51 -9.07 -10.13 -7.12
CA GLY A 51 -9.78 -9.50 -6.00
C GLY A 51 -8.83 -8.90 -4.93
N PRO A 52 -9.39 -8.23 -3.90
CA PRO A 52 -8.62 -7.59 -2.83
C PRO A 52 -7.59 -8.49 -2.14
N GLU A 53 -7.90 -9.78 -1.97
CA GLU A 53 -6.97 -10.75 -1.40
C GLU A 53 -5.74 -10.99 -2.29
N HIS A 54 -5.91 -10.98 -3.61
CA HIS A 54 -4.80 -11.15 -4.56
C HIS A 54 -3.82 -9.98 -4.43
N VAL A 55 -4.34 -8.75 -4.37
CA VAL A 55 -3.56 -7.52 -4.17
C VAL A 55 -2.79 -7.58 -2.86
N ALA A 56 -3.45 -8.00 -1.78
CA ALA A 56 -2.82 -8.14 -0.47
C ALA A 56 -1.65 -9.15 -0.52
N ARG A 57 -1.85 -10.34 -1.07
CA ARG A 57 -0.79 -11.36 -1.21
C ARG A 57 0.37 -10.87 -2.06
N TRP A 58 0.07 -10.19 -3.18
CA TRP A 58 1.08 -9.64 -4.07
C TRP A 58 1.94 -8.59 -3.34
N VAL A 59 1.32 -7.59 -2.70
CA VAL A 59 2.05 -6.54 -1.95
C VAL A 59 2.86 -7.14 -0.80
N MET A 60 2.26 -8.05 -0.03
CA MET A 60 2.96 -8.70 1.07
C MET A 60 4.17 -9.50 0.60
N GLY A 61 4.10 -10.16 -0.57
CA GLY A 61 5.25 -10.83 -1.17
C GLY A 61 6.43 -9.88 -1.39
N PHE A 62 6.21 -8.69 -1.97
CA PHE A 62 7.29 -7.72 -2.13
C PHE A 62 7.77 -7.13 -0.81
N TYR A 63 6.84 -6.82 0.10
CA TYR A 63 7.15 -6.28 1.42
C TYR A 63 8.06 -7.22 2.22
N ASP A 64 7.70 -8.51 2.30
CA ASP A 64 8.42 -9.51 3.09
C ASP A 64 9.82 -9.80 2.55
N HIS A 65 9.96 -9.75 1.22
CA HIS A 65 11.24 -9.96 0.56
C HIS A 65 12.07 -8.68 0.43
N GLY A 66 11.60 -7.53 0.93
CA GLY A 66 12.29 -6.25 0.80
C GLY A 66 12.46 -5.78 -0.64
N LYS A 67 11.60 -6.23 -1.56
CA LYS A 67 11.70 -5.97 -3.01
C LYS A 67 10.93 -4.70 -3.42
N TYR A 68 11.10 -3.62 -2.69
CA TYR A 68 10.44 -2.35 -2.98
C TYR A 68 11.43 -1.19 -2.83
N ALA A 69 11.16 -0.07 -3.50
CA ALA A 69 11.88 1.17 -3.25
C ALA A 69 11.20 1.89 -2.08
N ALA A 70 11.97 2.32 -1.07
CA ALA A 70 11.43 3.17 -0.02
C ALA A 70 11.05 4.53 -0.62
N ASP A 71 9.88 5.05 -0.25
CA ASP A 71 9.36 6.27 -0.85
C ASP A 71 8.56 7.09 0.16
N GLN A 72 8.83 8.40 0.20
CA GLN A 72 8.23 9.32 1.16
C GLN A 72 6.79 9.70 0.80
N ASP A 73 6.44 9.72 -0.48
CA ASP A 73 5.08 9.98 -0.95
C ASP A 73 4.18 8.78 -0.69
N ALA A 74 4.73 7.57 -0.79
CA ALA A 74 4.06 6.37 -0.34
C ALA A 74 3.74 6.43 1.18
N MET A 75 4.59 7.05 2.01
CA MET A 75 4.24 7.27 3.43
C MET A 75 3.06 8.23 3.61
N ASN A 76 2.85 9.12 2.65
CA ASN A 76 1.73 10.07 2.64
C ASN A 76 0.41 9.45 2.11
N LEU A 77 0.39 8.19 1.66
CA LEU A 77 -0.85 7.49 1.28
C LEU A 77 -1.87 7.41 2.40
N GLY A 78 -1.40 7.26 3.63
CA GLY A 78 -2.26 7.32 4.81
C GLY A 78 -2.86 8.69 5.06
N ARG A 79 -2.24 9.75 4.51
CA ARG A 79 -2.66 11.15 4.64
C ARG A 79 -3.56 11.61 3.49
N LEU A 80 -3.56 10.89 2.36
CA LEU A 80 -4.39 11.19 1.18
C LEU A 80 -5.90 11.02 1.40
N ASP A 81 -6.36 10.39 2.50
CA ASP A 81 -7.78 10.41 2.89
C ASP A 81 -8.19 11.71 3.60
N THR A 82 -7.26 12.58 4.00
CA THR A 82 -7.56 13.81 4.75
C THR A 82 -7.52 15.09 3.90
N ILE A 83 -7.33 15.00 2.58
CA ILE A 83 -7.35 16.18 1.69
C ILE A 83 -8.42 16.00 0.60
N HIS A 84 -9.68 15.85 1.02
CA HIS A 84 -10.80 16.38 0.23
C HIS A 84 -10.96 17.86 0.57
N ASN A 85 -10.03 18.70 0.11
CA ASN A 85 -10.21 20.16 0.00
C ASN A 85 -9.03 20.84 -0.72
N VAL A 86 -8.71 20.40 -1.93
CA VAL A 86 -8.03 21.28 -2.88
C VAL A 86 -8.97 21.48 -4.06
N ARG A 87 -9.75 22.57 -3.97
CA ARG A 87 -10.32 23.23 -5.15
C ARG A 87 -9.15 23.75 -5.99
N ILE A 88 -9.10 23.35 -7.25
CA ILE A 88 -8.64 24.22 -8.34
C ILE A 88 -9.72 24.17 -9.40
#